data_AF-A0A1I6APW0-F1
#
_entry.id   AF-A0A1I6APW0-F1
#
_cell.length_a   1.000
_cell.length_b   1.000
_cell.length_c   1.000
_cell.angle_alpha   90.00
_cell.angle_beta   90.00
_cell.angle_gamma   90.00
#
_symmetry.space_group_name_H-M   'P 1'
#
loop_
_entity.id
_entity.type
_entity.pdbx_description
1 polymer ?
#
loop_
_entity_poly.entity_id
_entity_poly.type
_entity_poly.pdbx_seq_one_letter_code
_entity_poly.pdbx_strand_id
1 'polypeptide(L)'
;MVPAFGYDYVPGILAGALAAREAGDGVRSLEIGYFATGPLYRGFSQGTRTTMRDGLALPSLRWRGRRLVEERTGSRVRAFPVRGRTKPAFLVSGTEVLFLPGSFPSLDEVTVYNGWFPALSRAMPAVSALAAVAGPLMRAASGPMAGPPGGPDAAARAKTGAQVVAVADSRAGVRLAGPNAYTLTGDLLAWAAIRLSVDGPATPGVVRPMDAFGMEPLRAGCAELGLVRQES
;
A
#
# COMPACT_ATOMS: atom_id res chain seq x y z
N MET A 1 3.95 20.64 -2.56
CA MET A 1 4.34 19.27 -3.00
C MET A 1 3.49 18.25 -2.28
N VAL A 2 3.02 17.20 -2.97
CA VAL A 2 2.31 16.07 -2.36
C VAL A 2 3.18 14.82 -2.51
N PRO A 3 3.94 14.43 -1.47
CA PRO A 3 4.79 13.25 -1.54
C PRO A 3 3.94 11.97 -1.53
N ALA A 4 4.57 10.86 -1.93
CA ALA A 4 3.97 9.52 -1.84
C ALA A 4 2.60 9.44 -2.55
N PHE A 5 2.53 9.95 -3.78
CA PHE A 5 1.30 9.96 -4.58
C PHE A 5 1.32 8.88 -5.67
N GLY A 6 1.22 7.61 -5.25
CA GLY A 6 1.27 6.46 -6.14
C GLY A 6 0.45 5.27 -5.61
N TYR A 7 0.57 4.12 -6.29
CA TYR A 7 -0.20 2.93 -5.92
C TYR A 7 0.03 2.46 -4.49
N ASP A 8 1.27 2.44 -4.00
CA ASP A 8 1.60 1.93 -2.67
C ASP A 8 1.24 2.91 -1.53
N TYR A 9 0.39 3.90 -1.79
CA TYR A 9 0.03 4.97 -0.85
C TYR A 9 -1.42 5.45 -0.98
N VAL A 10 -1.78 6.05 -2.12
CA VAL A 10 -3.07 6.77 -2.28
C VAL A 10 -4.27 5.82 -2.14
N PRO A 11 -4.30 4.65 -2.81
CA PRO A 11 -5.36 3.67 -2.64
C PRO A 11 -5.56 3.21 -1.18
N GLY A 12 -4.48 2.97 -0.43
CA GLY A 12 -4.56 2.54 0.96
C GLY A 12 -5.03 3.64 1.89
N ILE A 13 -4.57 4.87 1.68
CA ILE A 13 -5.09 6.05 2.38
C ILE A 13 -6.59 6.21 2.13
N LEU A 14 -7.02 6.14 0.87
CA LEU A 14 -8.42 6.27 0.51
C LEU A 14 -9.26 5.13 1.11
N ALA A 15 -8.84 3.87 0.94
CA ALA A 15 -9.55 2.72 1.51
C ALA A 15 -9.63 2.80 3.03
N GLY A 16 -8.53 3.15 3.70
CA GLY A 16 -8.46 3.31 5.15
C GLY A 16 -9.37 4.42 5.66
N ALA A 17 -9.38 5.58 4.98
CA ALA A 17 -10.26 6.69 5.34
C ALA A 17 -11.75 6.35 5.18
N LEU A 18 -12.11 5.66 4.09
CA LEU A 18 -13.48 5.18 3.88
C LEU A 18 -13.89 4.16 4.95
N ALA A 19 -13.02 3.19 5.27
CA ALA A 19 -13.30 2.18 6.29
C ALA A 19 -13.43 2.81 7.69
N ALA A 20 -12.60 3.80 8.01
CA ALA A 20 -12.68 4.55 9.26
C ALA A 20 -14.00 5.34 9.38
N ARG A 21 -14.44 6.00 8.30
CA ARG A 21 -15.75 6.68 8.27
C ARG A 21 -16.92 5.72 8.47
N GLU A 22 -16.85 4.52 7.88
CA GLU A 22 -17.89 3.50 8.05
C GLU A 22 -17.92 2.89 9.45
N ALA A 23 -16.77 2.77 10.11
CA ALA A 23 -16.70 2.36 11.50
C ALA A 23 -17.28 3.42 12.45
N GLY A 24 -17.22 4.70 12.07
CA GLY A 24 -17.78 5.82 12.82
C GLY A 24 -16.86 6.34 13.94
N ASP A 25 -17.43 7.21 14.78
CA ASP A 25 -16.70 7.87 15.85
C ASP A 25 -16.18 6.84 16.87
N GLY A 26 -14.86 6.82 17.07
CA GLY A 26 -14.20 5.89 17.98
C GLY A 26 -13.57 4.67 17.32
N VAL A 27 -13.43 4.64 15.99
CA VAL A 27 -12.54 3.69 15.31
C VAL A 27 -11.14 3.73 15.94
N ARG A 28 -10.62 2.56 16.32
CA ARG A 28 -9.33 2.43 17.03
C ARG A 28 -8.27 1.74 16.19
N SER A 29 -8.63 0.86 15.27
CA SER A 29 -7.65 0.16 14.44
C SER A 29 -7.98 0.14 12.95
N LEU A 30 -6.94 0.21 12.13
CA LEU A 30 -6.97 0.00 10.68
C LEU A 30 -5.92 -1.02 10.25
N GLU A 31 -6.37 -2.01 9.48
CA GLU A 31 -5.51 -2.95 8.77
C GLU A 31 -5.70 -2.78 7.26
N ILE A 32 -4.62 -2.50 6.53
CA ILE A 32 -4.67 -2.19 5.10
C ILE A 32 -3.80 -3.19 4.35
N GLY A 33 -4.35 -3.84 3.33
CA GLY A 33 -3.68 -4.85 2.53
C GLY A 33 -3.66 -4.50 1.04
N TYR A 34 -2.47 -4.55 0.45
CA TYR A 34 -2.24 -4.37 -0.98
C TYR A 34 -2.12 -5.71 -1.71
N PHE A 35 -2.89 -5.90 -2.77
CA PHE A 35 -2.95 -7.15 -3.51
C PHE A 35 -2.88 -6.90 -5.01
N ALA A 36 -2.20 -7.81 -5.71
CA ALA A 36 -2.27 -7.92 -7.15
C ALA A 36 -3.20 -9.07 -7.55
N THR A 37 -3.86 -8.90 -8.69
CA THR A 37 -4.70 -9.91 -9.33
C THR A 37 -4.15 -10.26 -10.70
N GLY A 38 -4.47 -11.46 -11.19
CA GLY A 38 -3.90 -12.00 -12.41
C GLY A 38 -2.52 -12.64 -12.18
N PRO A 39 -1.88 -13.13 -13.26
CA PRO A 39 -0.58 -13.78 -13.18
C PRO A 39 0.58 -12.79 -13.04
N LEU A 40 1.40 -12.93 -12.00
CA LEU A 40 2.61 -12.12 -11.78
C LEU A 40 3.90 -12.77 -12.33
N TYR A 41 3.82 -13.85 -13.12
CA TYR A 41 4.94 -14.75 -13.45
C TYR A 41 6.15 -14.08 -14.14
N ARG A 42 6.01 -12.86 -14.68
CA ARG A 42 7.10 -12.02 -15.21
C ARG A 42 6.90 -10.51 -14.91
N GLY A 43 6.02 -10.17 -13.98
CA GLY A 43 5.36 -8.87 -13.94
C GLY A 43 6.01 -7.77 -13.09
N PHE A 44 7.16 -8.02 -12.45
CA PHE A 44 7.80 -7.01 -11.59
C PHE A 44 8.87 -6.23 -12.33
N SER A 45 8.86 -4.91 -12.11
CA SER A 45 9.99 -4.08 -12.47
C SER A 45 11.25 -4.47 -11.70
N GLN A 46 12.40 -4.19 -12.30
CA GLN A 46 13.71 -4.31 -11.66
C GLN A 46 13.74 -3.57 -10.31
N GLY A 47 13.12 -2.38 -10.25
CA GLY A 47 12.99 -1.59 -9.02
C GLY A 47 12.23 -2.34 -7.93
N THR A 48 11.06 -2.90 -8.26
CA THR A 48 10.25 -3.67 -7.31
C THR A 48 11.01 -4.87 -6.74
N ARG A 49 11.78 -5.58 -7.56
CA ARG A 49 12.60 -6.73 -7.10
C ARG A 49 13.69 -6.29 -6.13
N THR A 50 14.32 -5.16 -6.40
CA THR A 50 15.37 -4.57 -5.54
C THR A 50 14.78 -4.12 -4.21
N THR A 51 13.69 -3.35 -4.25
CA THR A 51 12.97 -2.88 -3.05
C THR A 51 12.50 -4.04 -2.19
N MET A 52 12.01 -5.14 -2.77
CA MET A 52 11.60 -6.31 -1.99
C MET A 52 12.78 -6.98 -1.27
N ARG A 53 13.93 -7.09 -1.92
CA ARG A 53 15.13 -7.65 -1.27
C ARG A 53 15.58 -6.79 -0.11
N ASP A 54 15.76 -5.50 -0.36
CA ASP A 54 16.34 -4.58 0.62
C ASP A 54 15.35 -4.29 1.75
N GLY A 55 14.07 -4.13 1.40
CA GLY A 55 12.99 -3.83 2.33
C GLY A 55 12.71 -4.95 3.33
N LEU A 56 12.96 -6.22 2.98
CA LEU A 56 12.82 -7.33 3.95
C LEU A 56 13.84 -7.26 5.10
N ALA A 57 14.97 -6.61 4.89
CA ALA A 57 16.03 -6.47 5.88
C ALA A 57 15.97 -5.13 6.64
N LEU A 58 15.05 -4.24 6.29
CA LEU A 58 14.78 -2.98 7.00
C LEU A 58 13.55 -3.13 7.91
N PRO A 59 13.47 -2.40 9.03
CA PRO A 59 12.26 -2.37 9.84
C PRO A 59 11.11 -1.68 9.09
N SER A 60 9.89 -2.13 9.38
CA SER A 60 8.64 -1.50 8.97
C SER A 60 8.09 -0.65 10.11
N LEU A 61 7.65 0.57 9.80
CA LEU A 61 6.93 1.42 10.76
C LEU A 61 5.47 1.01 10.83
N ARG A 62 4.93 1.00 12.04
CA ARG A 62 3.50 0.86 12.34
C ARG A 62 3.07 1.99 13.28
N TRP A 63 1.84 2.46 13.15
CA TRP A 63 1.22 3.27 14.20
C TRP A 63 0.65 2.33 15.25
N ARG A 64 1.10 2.41 16.50
CA ARG A 64 0.57 1.59 17.61
C ARG A 64 0.66 2.33 18.93
N GLY A 65 -0.44 2.36 19.68
CA GLY A 65 -0.50 3.10 20.94
C GLY A 65 -0.21 4.57 20.72
N ARG A 66 -0.73 5.13 19.61
CA ARG A 66 -0.60 6.54 19.22
C ARG A 66 0.84 7.04 18.99
N ARG A 67 1.74 6.12 18.61
CA ARG A 67 3.13 6.43 18.26
C ARG A 67 3.61 5.54 17.13
N LEU A 68 4.67 5.97 16.46
CA LEU A 68 5.38 5.11 15.51
C LEU A 68 6.22 4.09 16.27
N VAL A 69 6.10 2.84 15.85
CA VAL A 69 6.89 1.72 16.35
C VAL A 69 7.54 1.01 15.18
N GLU A 70 8.82 0.69 15.33
CA GLU A 70 9.52 -0.17 14.38
C GLU A 70 9.21 -1.63 14.68
N GLU A 71 8.95 -2.41 13.64
CA GLU A 71 8.80 -3.85 13.71
C GLU A 71 9.46 -4.49 12.49
N ARG A 72 10.05 -5.67 12.65
CA ARG A 72 10.71 -6.37 11.54
C ARG A 72 9.74 -6.60 10.39
N THR A 73 10.11 -6.18 9.17
CA THR A 73 9.29 -6.42 7.97
C THR A 73 8.97 -7.92 7.82
N GLY A 74 7.71 -8.23 7.54
CA GLY A 74 7.24 -9.60 7.41
C GLY A 74 7.14 -10.41 8.71
N SER A 75 7.35 -9.81 9.89
CA SER A 75 7.18 -10.48 11.19
C SER A 75 5.76 -10.99 11.44
N ARG A 76 4.76 -10.34 10.83
CA ARG A 76 3.34 -10.67 10.94
C ARG A 76 2.75 -11.02 9.60
N VAL A 77 1.71 -11.84 9.68
CA VAL A 77 0.87 -12.21 8.53
C VAL A 77 -0.58 -11.98 8.91
N ARG A 78 -1.34 -11.35 8.02
CA ARG A 78 -2.77 -11.13 8.14
C ARG A 78 -3.48 -11.63 6.90
N ALA A 79 -4.62 -12.27 7.09
CA ALA A 79 -5.48 -12.74 6.02
C ALA A 79 -6.56 -11.70 5.70
N PHE A 80 -6.79 -11.43 4.41
CA PHE A 80 -7.80 -10.49 3.93
C PHE A 80 -8.74 -11.15 2.90
N PRO A 81 -10.02 -10.74 2.85
CA PRO A 81 -10.94 -11.15 1.80
C PRO A 81 -10.64 -10.40 0.49
N VAL A 82 -10.24 -11.13 -0.56
CA VAL A 82 -9.87 -10.59 -1.87
C VAL A 82 -10.51 -11.44 -2.97
N ARG A 83 -11.50 -10.88 -3.70
CA ARG A 83 -12.26 -11.56 -4.78
C ARG A 83 -12.82 -12.92 -4.36
N GLY A 84 -13.55 -12.95 -3.23
CA GLY A 84 -14.16 -14.17 -2.69
C GLY A 84 -13.17 -15.20 -2.14
N ARG A 85 -11.87 -14.87 -2.04
CA ARG A 85 -10.83 -15.75 -1.47
C ARG A 85 -10.11 -15.05 -0.32
N THR A 86 -9.75 -15.81 0.69
CA THR A 86 -8.90 -15.32 1.77
C THR A 86 -7.43 -15.38 1.35
N LYS A 87 -6.77 -14.23 1.26
CA LYS A 87 -5.35 -14.13 0.87
C LYS A 87 -4.48 -13.64 2.03
N PRO A 88 -3.37 -14.32 2.36
CA PRO A 88 -2.40 -13.84 3.33
C PRO A 88 -1.55 -12.70 2.76
N ALA A 89 -1.29 -11.71 3.60
CA ALA A 89 -0.41 -10.58 3.37
C ALA A 89 0.54 -10.42 4.56
N PHE A 90 1.78 -10.05 4.30
CA PHE A 90 2.79 -9.90 5.36
C PHE A 90 3.03 -8.43 5.68
N LEU A 91 3.45 -8.15 6.93
CA LEU A 91 3.69 -6.80 7.41
C LEU A 91 4.69 -6.07 6.53
N VAL A 92 4.30 -4.89 6.07
CA VAL A 92 5.18 -3.89 5.46
C VAL A 92 4.88 -2.53 6.11
N SER A 93 5.45 -1.47 5.58
CA SER A 93 5.10 -0.10 5.97
C SER A 93 4.66 0.70 4.74
N GLY A 94 3.96 1.79 4.99
CA GLY A 94 3.47 2.74 3.99
C GLY A 94 3.10 4.07 4.66
N THR A 95 2.91 5.13 3.88
CA THR A 95 2.63 6.47 4.45
C THR A 95 1.28 6.57 5.15
N GLU A 96 0.41 5.57 5.00
CA GLU A 96 -0.83 5.41 5.76
C GLU A 96 -0.61 5.54 7.26
N VAL A 97 0.49 4.97 7.79
CA VAL A 97 0.82 5.00 9.23
C VAL A 97 1.19 6.41 9.72
N LEU A 98 1.51 7.33 8.80
CA LEU A 98 1.82 8.73 9.08
C LEU A 98 0.61 9.64 8.83
N PHE A 99 -0.23 9.29 7.86
CA PHE A 99 -1.27 10.17 7.35
C PHE A 99 -2.63 9.90 7.99
N LEU A 100 -3.05 8.65 8.12
CA LEU A 100 -4.37 8.32 8.66
C LEU A 100 -4.55 8.73 10.14
N PRO A 101 -3.55 8.60 11.03
CA PRO A 101 -3.71 9.06 12.41
C PRO A 101 -3.98 10.57 12.53
N GLY A 102 -3.50 11.37 11.57
CA GLY A 102 -3.77 12.81 11.53
C GLY A 102 -5.20 13.15 11.14
N SER A 103 -5.83 12.33 10.29
CA SER A 103 -7.22 12.51 9.84
C SER A 103 -8.23 11.83 10.75
N PHE A 104 -7.83 10.81 11.51
CA PHE A 104 -8.68 10.07 12.44
C PHE A 104 -7.98 9.96 13.80
N PRO A 105 -8.12 10.99 14.66
CA PRO A 105 -7.35 11.09 15.91
C PRO A 105 -7.67 10.01 16.93
N SER A 106 -8.77 9.25 16.80
CA SER A 106 -9.10 8.11 17.67
C SER A 106 -8.30 6.83 17.34
N LEU A 107 -7.57 6.80 16.22
CA LEU A 107 -6.79 5.63 15.84
C LEU A 107 -5.63 5.38 16.79
N ASP A 108 -5.63 4.19 17.38
CA ASP A 108 -4.55 3.66 18.20
C ASP A 108 -3.62 2.77 17.39
N GLU A 109 -4.12 2.10 16.34
CA GLU A 109 -3.34 1.19 15.49
C GLU A 109 -3.61 1.41 13.99
N VAL A 110 -2.53 1.51 13.20
CA VAL A 110 -2.59 1.47 11.72
C VAL A 110 -1.48 0.55 11.23
N THR A 111 -1.86 -0.52 10.52
CA THR A 111 -0.94 -1.53 10.01
C THR A 111 -1.14 -1.75 8.51
N VAL A 112 -0.04 -1.81 7.77
CA VAL A 112 -0.04 -2.01 6.31
C VAL A 112 0.57 -3.38 5.98
N TYR A 113 -0.01 -4.07 5.02
CA TYR A 113 0.38 -5.40 4.60
C TYR A 113 0.51 -5.50 3.08
N ASN A 114 1.49 -6.30 2.62
CA ASN A 114 1.65 -6.65 1.21
C ASN A 114 1.25 -8.10 0.97
N GLY A 115 0.27 -8.31 0.10
CA GLY A 115 -0.30 -9.59 -0.28
C GLY A 115 -0.07 -9.97 -1.75
N TRP A 116 0.89 -9.33 -2.42
CA TRP A 116 1.26 -9.68 -3.80
C TRP A 116 1.78 -11.13 -3.95
N PHE A 117 2.29 -11.74 -2.87
CA PHE A 117 2.82 -13.11 -2.87
C PHE A 117 2.15 -14.01 -1.84
N PRO A 118 0.88 -14.42 -2.05
CA PRO A 118 0.13 -15.19 -1.06
C PRO A 118 0.84 -16.47 -0.58
N ALA A 119 1.58 -17.17 -1.47
CA ALA A 119 2.32 -18.37 -1.11
C ALA A 119 3.55 -18.07 -0.23
N LEU A 120 4.31 -17.00 -0.53
CA LEU A 120 5.46 -16.59 0.28
C LEU A 120 5.04 -15.93 1.60
N SER A 121 3.89 -15.25 1.64
CA SER A 121 3.42 -14.52 2.83
C SER A 121 3.42 -15.41 4.08
N ARG A 122 3.04 -16.70 3.96
CA ARG A 122 2.98 -17.62 5.10
C ARG A 122 4.34 -17.96 5.70
N ALA A 123 5.37 -18.07 4.86
CA ALA A 123 6.74 -18.36 5.30
C ALA A 123 7.51 -17.09 5.70
N MET A 124 6.96 -15.91 5.42
CA MET A 124 7.66 -14.64 5.57
C MET A 124 8.22 -14.37 6.97
N PRO A 125 7.52 -14.70 8.08
CA PRO A 125 8.08 -14.48 9.41
C PRO A 125 9.38 -15.24 9.67
N ALA A 126 9.54 -16.44 9.10
CA ALA A 126 10.78 -17.21 9.19
C ALA A 126 11.86 -16.64 8.27
N VAL A 127 11.49 -16.34 7.01
CA VAL A 127 12.41 -15.76 6.01
C VAL A 127 12.99 -14.44 6.51
N SER A 128 12.17 -13.53 7.02
CA SER A 128 12.70 -12.25 7.49
C SER A 128 13.46 -12.35 8.81
N ALA A 129 13.28 -13.42 9.59
CA ALA A 129 14.07 -13.63 10.81
C ALA A 129 15.49 -14.02 10.44
N LEU A 130 15.62 -14.96 9.49
CA LEU A 130 16.90 -15.33 8.89
C LEU A 130 17.57 -14.12 8.22
N ALA A 131 16.81 -13.32 7.46
CA ALA A 131 17.34 -12.12 6.82
C ALA A 131 17.75 -11.03 7.82
N ALA A 132 17.12 -10.91 8.99
CA ALA A 132 17.55 -9.96 10.02
C ALA A 132 18.91 -10.34 10.62
N VAL A 133 19.23 -11.63 10.71
CA VAL A 133 20.50 -12.14 11.24
C VAL A 133 21.60 -12.12 10.16
N ALA A 134 21.29 -12.61 8.96
CA ALA A 134 22.26 -12.76 7.86
C ALA A 134 22.32 -11.57 6.90
N GLY A 135 21.39 -10.62 7.02
CA GLY A 135 21.16 -9.51 6.08
C GLY A 135 22.34 -8.59 5.83
N PRO A 136 23.14 -8.20 6.84
CA PRO A 136 24.34 -7.39 6.60
C PRO A 136 25.37 -8.11 5.73
N LEU A 137 25.55 -9.42 5.95
CA LEU A 137 26.45 -10.27 5.17
C LEU A 137 25.90 -10.50 3.76
N MET A 138 24.59 -10.73 3.63
CA MET A 138 23.92 -10.89 2.33
C MET A 138 23.92 -9.60 1.50
N ARG A 139 23.78 -8.41 2.12
CA ARG A 139 23.92 -7.12 1.42
C ARG A 139 25.34 -6.92 0.92
N ALA A 140 26.35 -7.27 1.71
CA ALA A 140 27.74 -7.19 1.32
C ALA A 140 28.12 -8.19 0.20
N ALA A 141 27.48 -9.37 0.18
CA ALA A 141 27.75 -10.43 -0.78
C ALA A 141 26.89 -10.37 -2.05
N SER A 142 25.80 -9.58 -2.06
CA SER A 142 24.95 -9.43 -3.23
C SER A 142 25.39 -8.23 -4.08
N GLY A 143 26.06 -8.52 -5.20
CA GLY A 143 26.18 -7.54 -6.29
C GLY A 143 24.79 -7.14 -6.83
N PRO A 144 24.70 -6.16 -7.76
CA PRO A 144 23.44 -5.70 -8.33
C PRO A 144 22.85 -6.75 -9.29
N MET A 145 22.44 -7.91 -8.78
CA MET A 145 21.59 -8.86 -9.48
C MET A 145 20.14 -8.50 -9.24
N ALA A 146 19.76 -7.29 -9.62
CA ALA A 146 18.39 -7.07 -10.03
C ALA A 146 18.35 -7.50 -11.49
N GLY A 147 17.40 -8.35 -11.88
CA GLY A 147 17.33 -8.89 -13.25
C GLY A 147 17.29 -7.80 -14.34
N PRO A 148 17.12 -8.18 -15.61
CA PRO A 148 17.20 -7.25 -16.74
C PRO A 148 16.44 -5.94 -16.49
N PRO A 149 17.00 -4.78 -16.87
CA PRO A 149 16.32 -3.50 -16.76
C PRO A 149 14.95 -3.55 -17.43
N GLY A 150 13.99 -2.84 -16.83
CA GLY A 150 12.64 -2.74 -17.35
C GLY A 150 11.57 -3.25 -16.38
N GLY A 151 10.34 -3.26 -16.87
CA GLY A 151 9.16 -3.70 -16.16
C GLY A 151 8.18 -4.40 -17.10
N PRO A 152 7.02 -4.83 -16.59
CA PRO A 152 6.01 -5.47 -17.43
C PRO A 152 5.62 -4.55 -18.58
N ASP A 153 5.56 -5.10 -19.80
CA ASP A 153 5.02 -4.40 -20.96
C ASP A 153 3.52 -4.13 -20.79
N ALA A 154 2.93 -3.38 -21.72
CA ALA A 154 1.50 -3.04 -21.67
C ALA A 154 0.60 -4.28 -21.69
N ALA A 155 0.97 -5.34 -22.44
CA ALA A 155 0.19 -6.57 -22.53
C ALA A 155 0.21 -7.38 -21.23
N ALA A 156 1.34 -7.40 -20.53
CA ALA A 156 1.50 -8.00 -19.21
C ALA A 156 0.73 -7.21 -18.15
N ARG A 157 0.81 -5.87 -18.18
CA ARG A 157 0.05 -5.01 -17.26
C ARG A 157 -1.45 -5.19 -17.44
N ALA A 158 -1.96 -5.25 -18.67
CA ALA A 158 -3.39 -5.44 -18.96
C ALA A 158 -3.98 -6.74 -18.38
N LYS A 159 -3.15 -7.75 -18.12
CA LYS A 159 -3.57 -9.03 -17.51
C LYS A 159 -3.59 -9.01 -15.99
N THR A 160 -3.24 -7.88 -15.37
CA THR A 160 -3.12 -7.74 -13.93
C THR A 160 -3.90 -6.53 -13.44
N GLY A 161 -4.40 -6.61 -12.21
CA GLY A 161 -5.15 -5.51 -11.60
C GLY A 161 -4.77 -5.32 -10.13
N ALA A 162 -4.98 -4.12 -9.64
CA ALA A 162 -4.84 -3.77 -8.22
C ALA A 162 -6.08 -4.15 -7.42
N GLN A 163 -5.86 -4.59 -6.20
CA GLN A 163 -6.87 -4.75 -5.15
C GLN A 163 -6.30 -4.18 -3.86
N VAL A 164 -7.05 -3.33 -3.18
CA VAL A 164 -6.67 -2.75 -1.89
C VAL A 164 -7.82 -2.96 -0.93
N VAL A 165 -7.52 -3.50 0.25
CA VAL A 165 -8.51 -3.83 1.27
C VAL A 165 -8.15 -3.09 2.54
N ALA A 166 -9.09 -2.35 3.12
CA ALA A 166 -8.95 -1.77 4.44
C ALA A 166 -10.03 -2.35 5.36
N VAL A 167 -9.63 -2.73 6.57
CA VAL A 167 -10.53 -3.24 7.61
C VAL A 167 -10.35 -2.38 8.87
N ALA A 168 -11.44 -1.76 9.31
CA ALA A 168 -11.50 -0.95 10.53
C ALA A 168 -12.14 -1.76 11.67
N ASP A 169 -11.49 -1.78 12.83
CA ASP A 169 -11.90 -2.52 14.04
C ASP A 169 -12.34 -3.99 13.78
N SER A 170 -11.76 -4.65 12.77
CA SER A 170 -12.18 -5.98 12.30
C SER A 170 -13.66 -6.11 11.87
N ARG A 171 -14.37 -5.00 11.65
CA ARG A 171 -15.82 -4.99 11.36
C ARG A 171 -16.20 -4.27 10.07
N ALA A 172 -15.65 -3.10 9.79
CA ALA A 172 -15.99 -2.31 8.61
C ALA A 172 -14.91 -2.51 7.54
N GLY A 173 -15.31 -3.00 6.38
CA GLY A 173 -14.39 -3.41 5.32
C GLY A 173 -14.63 -2.65 4.02
N VAL A 174 -13.61 -1.96 3.53
CA VAL A 174 -13.61 -1.32 2.20
C VAL A 174 -12.67 -2.06 1.28
N ARG A 175 -13.14 -2.31 0.05
CA ARG A 175 -12.33 -2.92 -1.01
C ARG A 175 -12.35 -2.01 -2.22
N LEU A 176 -11.17 -1.66 -2.70
CA LEU A 176 -10.95 -0.91 -3.94
C LEU A 176 -10.29 -1.83 -4.96
N ALA A 177 -10.81 -1.85 -6.18
CA ALA A 177 -10.21 -2.54 -7.30
C ALA A 177 -9.95 -1.56 -8.43
N GLY A 178 -8.85 -1.78 -9.15
CA GLY A 178 -8.51 -0.91 -10.27
C GLY A 178 -7.47 -1.51 -11.21
N PRO A 179 -6.91 -0.66 -12.10
CA PRO A 179 -5.89 -1.05 -13.06
C PRO A 179 -4.64 -1.65 -12.41
N ASN A 180 -3.72 -2.16 -13.23
CA ASN A 180 -2.41 -2.58 -12.76
C ASN A 180 -1.71 -1.48 -11.93
N ALA A 181 -1.00 -1.87 -10.86
CA ALA A 181 -0.32 -0.97 -9.94
C ALA A 181 0.61 0.07 -10.61
N TYR A 182 1.33 -0.32 -11.67
CA TYR A 182 2.21 0.60 -12.38
C TYR A 182 1.44 1.60 -13.25
N THR A 183 0.40 1.14 -13.95
CA THR A 183 -0.51 2.02 -14.70
C THR A 183 -1.15 3.02 -13.75
N LEU A 184 -1.75 2.53 -12.66
CA LEU A 184 -2.41 3.39 -11.68
C LEU A 184 -1.44 4.37 -11.01
N THR A 185 -0.18 4.00 -10.79
CA THR A 185 0.83 4.93 -10.28
C THR A 185 1.09 6.07 -11.25
N GLY A 186 1.29 5.77 -12.54
CA GLY A 186 1.48 6.81 -13.56
C GLY A 186 0.29 7.74 -13.67
N ASP A 187 -0.92 7.16 -13.69
CA ASP A 187 -2.17 7.90 -13.81
C ASP A 187 -2.43 8.79 -12.59
N LEU A 188 -2.15 8.30 -11.36
CA LEU A 188 -2.26 9.09 -10.13
C LEU A 188 -1.30 10.28 -10.13
N LEU A 189 -0.04 10.07 -10.52
CA LEU A 189 0.95 11.15 -10.60
C LEU A 189 0.53 12.22 -11.62
N ALA A 190 0.06 11.78 -12.80
CA ALA A 190 -0.43 12.68 -13.83
C ALA A 190 -1.67 13.47 -13.35
N TRP A 191 -2.64 12.78 -12.76
CA TRP A 191 -3.86 13.39 -12.22
C TRP A 191 -3.53 14.44 -11.16
N ALA A 192 -2.66 14.11 -10.19
CA ALA A 192 -2.27 15.06 -9.15
C ALA A 192 -1.53 16.27 -9.72
N ALA A 193 -0.61 16.07 -10.67
CA ALA A 193 0.12 17.16 -11.31
C ALA A 193 -0.83 18.12 -12.05
N ILE A 194 -1.77 17.58 -12.83
CA ILE A 194 -2.77 18.36 -13.56
C ILE A 194 -3.64 19.15 -12.58
N ARG A 195 -4.23 18.50 -11.57
CA ARG A 195 -5.12 19.15 -10.60
C ARG A 195 -4.40 20.25 -9.82
N LEU A 196 -3.18 19.99 -9.34
CA LEU A 196 -2.39 21.00 -8.64
C LEU A 196 -1.98 22.18 -9.55
N SER A 197 -1.81 21.96 -10.86
CA SER A 197 -1.46 23.02 -11.80
C SER A 197 -2.65 23.94 -12.14
N VAL A 198 -3.87 23.40 -12.09
CA VAL A 198 -5.10 24.14 -12.44
C VAL A 198 -5.73 24.78 -11.20
N ASP A 199 -5.92 24.00 -10.14
CA ASP A 199 -6.68 24.39 -8.95
C ASP A 199 -5.76 24.93 -7.83
N GLY A 200 -4.46 24.62 -7.89
CA GLY A 200 -3.55 24.77 -6.75
C GLY A 200 -3.82 23.74 -5.64
N PRO A 201 -2.92 23.60 -4.65
CA PRO A 201 -3.22 22.81 -3.45
C PRO A 201 -4.18 23.58 -2.53
N ALA A 202 -5.08 22.88 -1.85
CA ALA A 202 -5.92 23.50 -0.82
C ALA A 202 -5.09 24.11 0.33
N THR A 203 -3.92 23.52 0.61
CA THR A 203 -2.97 24.01 1.63
C THR A 203 -1.56 24.11 1.02
N PRO A 204 -0.89 25.28 1.09
CA PRO A 204 0.49 25.42 0.65
C PRO A 204 1.48 24.54 1.45
N GLY A 205 2.59 24.16 0.83
CA GLY A 205 3.68 23.43 1.49
C GLY A 205 3.78 21.94 1.11
N VAL A 206 4.29 21.12 2.03
CA VAL A 206 4.37 19.66 1.90
C VAL A 206 3.19 19.05 2.65
N VAL A 207 2.22 18.50 1.91
CA VAL A 207 0.91 18.14 2.45
C VAL A 207 0.51 16.71 2.07
N ARG A 208 -0.37 16.11 2.88
CA ARG A 208 -0.89 14.75 2.64
C ARG A 208 -1.85 14.75 1.44
N PRO A 209 -2.09 13.60 0.78
CA PRO A 209 -3.07 13.51 -0.31
C PRO A 209 -4.45 14.08 0.04
N MET A 210 -4.99 13.75 1.22
CA MET A 210 -6.29 14.25 1.65
C MET A 210 -6.27 15.75 2.03
N ASP A 211 -5.15 16.25 2.55
CA ASP A 211 -5.00 17.68 2.89
C ASP A 211 -4.85 18.54 1.62
N ALA A 212 -4.26 17.97 0.55
CA ALA A 212 -4.04 18.64 -0.72
C ALA A 212 -5.32 18.78 -1.56
N PHE A 213 -6.10 17.70 -1.63
CA PHE A 213 -7.23 17.58 -2.57
C PHE A 213 -8.60 17.50 -1.88
N GLY A 214 -8.65 17.23 -0.58
CA GLY A 214 -9.87 16.79 0.09
C GLY A 214 -10.21 15.33 -0.23
N MET A 215 -10.96 14.68 0.66
CA MET A 215 -11.32 13.27 0.52
C MET A 215 -12.25 12.99 -0.67
N GLU A 216 -13.30 13.79 -0.84
CA GLU A 216 -14.28 13.56 -1.92
C GLU A 216 -13.69 13.80 -3.32
N PRO A 217 -12.92 14.89 -3.57
CA PRO A 217 -12.23 15.05 -4.85
C PRO A 217 -11.17 13.98 -5.11
N LEU A 218 -10.42 13.54 -4.08
CA LEU A 218 -9.47 12.44 -4.21
C LEU A 218 -10.17 11.13 -4.55
N ARG A 219 -11.32 10.84 -3.93
CA ARG A 219 -12.16 9.67 -4.23
C ARG A 219 -12.68 9.71 -5.67
N ALA A 220 -13.19 10.86 -6.11
CA ALA A 220 -13.68 11.05 -7.47
C ALA A 220 -12.56 10.85 -8.50
N GLY A 221 -11.39 11.47 -8.27
CA GLY A 221 -10.22 11.27 -9.12
C GLY A 221 -9.76 9.82 -9.18
N CYS A 222 -9.69 9.12 -8.04
CA CYS A 222 -9.39 7.69 -8.04
C CYS A 222 -10.40 6.89 -8.88
N ALA A 223 -11.69 7.21 -8.80
CA ALA A 223 -12.73 6.56 -9.60
C ALA A 223 -12.60 6.85 -11.10
N GLU A 224 -12.26 8.08 -11.49
CA GLU A 224 -11.94 8.46 -12.88
C GLU A 224 -10.80 7.61 -13.45
N LEU A 225 -9.79 7.30 -12.61
CA LEU A 225 -8.67 6.43 -12.94
C LEU A 225 -8.99 4.93 -12.85
N GLY A 226 -10.27 4.58 -12.66
CA GLY A 226 -10.74 3.19 -12.58
C GLY A 226 -10.49 2.49 -11.24
N LEU A 227 -10.00 3.20 -10.21
CA LEU A 227 -9.92 2.67 -8.84
C LEU A 227 -11.28 2.85 -8.16
N VAL A 228 -12.12 1.82 -8.25
CA VAL A 228 -13.51 1.85 -7.79
C VAL A 228 -13.74 0.94 -6.59
N ARG A 229 -14.70 1.31 -5.77
CA ARG A 229 -15.18 0.43 -4.68
C ARG A 229 -15.80 -0.83 -5.27
N GLN A 230 -15.53 -1.96 -4.63
CA GLN A 230 -16.18 -3.24 -4.92
C GLN A 230 -17.21 -3.53 -3.83
N GLU A 231 -18.41 -3.90 -4.25
CA GLU A 231 -19.44 -4.42 -3.34
C GLU A 231 -19.06 -5.82 -2.83
N SER A 232 -19.72 -6.26 -1.75
CA SER A 232 -19.49 -7.57 -1.10
C SER A 232 -20.30 -8.67 -1.73
#